data_AF-A0A966TW87-F1
#
_entry.id   AF-A0A966TW87-F1
#
_cell.length_a   1.000
_cell.length_b   1.000
_cell.length_c   1.000
_cell.angle_alpha   90.00
_cell.angle_beta   90.00
_cell.angle_gamma   90.00
#
_symmetry.space_group_name_H-M   'P 1'
#
loop_
_entity.id
_entity.type
_entity.pdbx_description
1 polymer ?
#
loop_
_entity_poly.entity_id
_entity_poly.type
_entity_poly.pdbx_seq_one_letter_code
_entity_poly.pdbx_strand_id
1 'polypeptide(L)'
;MRILFISSTRIGDAVLSTGLLGHLMAQYPGARFTVACGPAAEGVFARMPGLERLWVLRKRKYSLHWLGLWWFAVRRRWDLVVDLRGSAMVFMLPTRARALMRGGRRAGHRLAHLAAILGLSSPPLPLAWFDAADAARSAAIPGPFL
;
A
#
# COMPACT_ATOMS: atom_id res chain seq x y z
N MET A 1 10.26 -9.89 -8.96
CA MET A 1 10.58 -9.22 -7.68
C MET A 1 9.43 -9.42 -6.69
N ARG A 2 9.68 -9.65 -5.39
CA ARG A 2 8.66 -9.74 -4.33
C ARG A 2 8.69 -8.48 -3.47
N ILE A 3 7.58 -7.74 -3.45
CA ILE A 3 7.45 -6.48 -2.72
C ILE A 3 6.39 -6.61 -1.63
N LEU A 4 6.74 -6.28 -0.39
CA LEU A 4 5.79 -6.08 0.69
C LEU A 4 5.51 -4.59 0.82
N PHE A 5 4.25 -4.20 0.68
CA PHE A 5 3.79 -2.82 0.78
C PHE A 5 2.82 -2.67 1.94
N ILE A 6 3.25 -1.99 3.01
CA ILE A 6 2.43 -1.74 4.20
C ILE A 6 1.85 -0.32 4.08
N SER A 7 0.58 -0.23 3.72
CA SER A 7 -0.14 1.04 3.53
C SER A 7 -0.74 1.58 4.85
N SER A 8 -1.26 2.81 4.78
CA SER A 8 -1.94 3.49 5.89
C SER A 8 -3.28 2.82 6.24
N THR A 9 -3.75 3.05 7.45
CA THR A 9 -5.10 2.64 7.89
C THR A 9 -6.19 3.59 7.42
N ARG A 10 -5.83 4.85 7.12
CA ARG A 10 -6.76 5.87 6.62
C ARG A 10 -6.91 5.75 5.12
N ILE A 11 -8.16 5.71 4.64
CA ILE A 11 -8.45 5.52 3.21
C ILE A 11 -7.81 6.59 2.32
N GLY A 12 -7.84 7.87 2.73
CA GLY A 12 -7.22 8.95 1.95
C GLY A 12 -5.72 8.74 1.73
N ASP A 13 -4.97 8.40 2.78
CA ASP A 13 -3.54 8.09 2.66
C ASP A 13 -3.29 6.83 1.80
N ALA A 14 -4.19 5.84 1.89
CA ALA A 14 -4.10 4.62 1.10
C ALA A 14 -4.30 4.91 -0.39
N VAL A 15 -5.30 5.73 -0.74
CA VAL A 15 -5.51 6.24 -2.10
C VAL A 15 -4.28 7.01 -2.59
N LEU A 16 -3.74 7.94 -1.80
CA LEU A 16 -2.52 8.67 -2.20
C LEU A 16 -1.32 7.73 -2.45
N SER A 17 -1.21 6.65 -1.67
CA SER A 17 -0.12 5.68 -1.80
C SER A 17 -0.16 4.82 -3.06
N THR A 18 -1.28 4.77 -3.77
CA THR A 18 -1.39 4.05 -5.05
C THR A 18 -0.45 4.58 -6.12
N GLY A 19 -0.09 5.88 -6.06
CA GLY A 19 0.92 6.45 -6.95
C GLY A 19 2.29 5.80 -6.78
N LEU A 20 2.70 5.49 -5.54
CA LEU A 20 3.95 4.75 -5.30
C LEU A 20 3.88 3.33 -5.85
N LEU A 21 2.74 2.66 -5.70
CA LEU A 21 2.53 1.32 -6.26
C LEU A 21 2.60 1.36 -7.79
N GLY A 22 1.94 2.33 -8.43
CA GLY A 22 2.03 2.55 -9.88
C GLY A 22 3.45 2.76 -10.37
N HIS A 23 4.23 3.60 -9.66
CA HIS A 23 5.64 3.79 -9.95
C HIS A 23 6.44 2.49 -9.84
N LEU A 24 6.27 1.73 -8.75
CA LEU A 24 6.96 0.45 -8.57
C LEU A 24 6.56 -0.59 -9.62
N MET A 25 5.31 -0.62 -10.04
CA MET A 25 4.83 -1.51 -11.10
C MET A 25 5.47 -1.17 -12.45
N ALA A 26 5.61 0.13 -12.76
CA ALA A 26 6.29 0.59 -13.97
C ALA A 26 7.80 0.31 -13.93
N GLN A 27 8.44 0.53 -12.78
CA GLN A 27 9.88 0.32 -12.59
C GLN A 27 10.26 -1.17 -12.61
N TYR A 28 9.39 -2.03 -12.09
CA TYR A 28 9.65 -3.47 -11.96
C TYR A 28 8.52 -4.30 -12.60
N PRO A 29 8.48 -4.40 -13.94
CA PRO A 29 7.51 -5.25 -14.64
C PRO A 29 7.56 -6.69 -14.11
N GLY A 30 6.39 -7.27 -13.82
CA GLY A 30 6.29 -8.62 -13.24
C GLY A 30 6.61 -8.71 -11.74
N ALA A 31 6.74 -7.59 -11.03
CA ALA A 31 6.78 -7.60 -9.57
C ALA A 31 5.48 -8.19 -8.98
N ARG A 32 5.65 -9.01 -7.94
CA ARG A 32 4.57 -9.60 -7.15
C ARG A 32 4.42 -8.84 -5.86
N PHE A 33 3.24 -8.30 -5.63
CA PHE A 33 2.96 -7.43 -4.50
C PHE A 33 2.17 -8.15 -3.43
N THR A 34 2.65 -8.09 -2.19
CA THR A 34 1.80 -8.30 -1.02
C THR A 34 1.50 -6.94 -0.41
N VAL A 35 0.23 -6.57 -0.35
CA VAL A 35 -0.21 -5.29 0.23
C VAL A 35 -0.86 -5.55 1.58
N ALA A 36 -0.47 -4.81 2.62
CA ALA A 36 -1.15 -4.81 3.91
C ALA A 36 -1.82 -3.45 4.12
N CYS A 37 -3.12 -3.45 4.42
CA CYS A 37 -3.90 -2.22 4.55
C CYS A 37 -4.96 -2.33 5.66
N GLY A 38 -5.55 -1.19 6.06
CA GLY A 38 -6.76 -1.21 6.88
C GLY A 38 -8.00 -1.68 6.08
N PRO A 39 -9.07 -2.13 6.75
CA PRO A 39 -10.29 -2.62 6.09
C PRO A 39 -10.96 -1.58 5.19
N ALA A 40 -10.92 -0.30 5.56
CA ALA A 40 -11.49 0.78 4.75
C ALA A 40 -10.78 0.96 3.39
N ALA A 41 -9.54 0.47 3.26
CA ALA A 41 -8.75 0.58 2.03
C ALA A 41 -8.67 -0.74 1.24
N GLU A 42 -9.40 -1.78 1.67
CA GLU A 42 -9.37 -3.09 1.00
C GLU A 42 -9.73 -2.96 -0.49
N GLY A 43 -10.85 -2.27 -0.79
CA GLY A 43 -11.31 -2.06 -2.16
C GLY A 43 -10.35 -1.25 -3.03
N VAL A 44 -9.52 -0.39 -2.44
CA VAL A 44 -8.52 0.41 -3.17
C VAL A 44 -7.46 -0.49 -3.82
N PHE A 45 -7.07 -1.57 -3.15
CA PHE A 45 -5.98 -2.44 -3.60
C PHE A 45 -6.46 -3.75 -4.21
N ALA A 46 -7.70 -4.16 -3.97
CA ALA A 46 -8.23 -5.47 -4.36
C ALA A 46 -8.12 -5.77 -5.87
N ARG A 47 -8.10 -4.73 -6.71
CA ARG A 47 -8.01 -4.84 -8.18
C ARG A 47 -6.64 -4.48 -8.75
N MET A 48 -5.66 -4.27 -7.88
CA MET A 48 -4.33 -3.87 -8.31
C MET A 48 -3.65 -4.98 -9.15
N PRO A 49 -3.13 -4.67 -10.34
CA PRO A 49 -2.36 -5.63 -11.12
C PRO A 49 -1.10 -6.08 -10.36
N GLY A 50 -0.73 -7.36 -10.50
CA GLY A 50 0.44 -7.93 -9.82
C GLY A 50 0.23 -8.18 -8.31
N LEU A 51 -0.97 -7.97 -7.77
CA LEU A 51 -1.33 -8.32 -6.40
C LEU A 51 -1.30 -9.84 -6.20
N GLU A 52 -0.31 -10.32 -5.45
CA GLU A 52 -0.22 -11.72 -5.02
C GLU A 52 -1.06 -11.97 -3.76
N ARG A 53 -1.13 -10.98 -2.86
CA ARG A 53 -1.89 -11.09 -1.62
C ARG A 53 -2.28 -9.73 -1.07
N LEU A 54 -3.53 -9.61 -0.65
CA LEU A 54 -4.02 -8.51 0.16
C LEU A 54 -4.19 -8.96 1.62
N TRP A 55 -3.53 -8.28 2.56
CA TRP A 55 -3.60 -8.55 3.99
C TRP A 55 -4.38 -7.43 4.69
N VAL A 56 -5.65 -7.69 4.99
CA VAL A 56 -6.52 -6.72 5.64
C VAL A 56 -6.31 -6.75 7.15
N LEU A 57 -5.67 -5.70 7.67
CA LEU A 57 -5.36 -5.53 9.09
C LEU A 57 -6.59 -5.05 9.86
N ARG A 58 -7.41 -6.00 10.33
CA ARG A 58 -8.49 -5.72 11.28
C ARG A 58 -7.92 -5.58 12.68
N LYS A 59 -8.20 -4.46 13.35
CA LYS A 59 -7.66 -4.16 14.69
C LYS A 59 -8.06 -5.28 15.67
N ARG A 60 -7.07 -5.86 16.34
CA ARG A 60 -7.23 -6.83 17.43
C ARG A 60 -6.60 -6.26 18.71
N LYS A 61 -7.05 -6.73 19.87
CA LYS A 61 -6.44 -6.41 21.18
C LYS A 61 -4.93 -6.74 21.15
N TYR A 62 -4.14 -6.01 21.94
CA TYR A 62 -2.69 -6.20 22.09
C TYR A 62 -1.87 -6.20 20.78
N SER A 63 -2.32 -5.48 19.75
CA SER A 63 -1.64 -5.44 18.45
C SER A 63 -1.48 -6.80 17.75
N LEU A 64 -2.22 -7.84 18.17
CA LEU A 64 -2.17 -9.19 17.61
C LEU A 64 -2.53 -9.24 16.11
N HIS A 65 -3.15 -8.18 15.59
CA HIS A 65 -3.46 -8.03 14.17
C HIS A 65 -2.22 -8.04 13.28
N TRP A 66 -1.04 -7.72 13.85
CA TRP A 66 0.23 -7.77 13.15
C TRP A 66 0.92 -9.13 13.21
N LEU A 67 0.67 -9.94 14.23
CA LEU A 67 1.38 -11.22 14.40
C LEU A 67 1.21 -12.14 13.18
N GLY A 68 0.00 -12.20 12.63
CA GLY A 68 -0.25 -12.99 11.42
C GLY A 68 0.53 -12.48 10.21
N LEU A 69 0.53 -11.15 9.98
CA LEU A 69 1.30 -10.56 8.89
C LEU A 69 2.79 -10.79 9.10
N TRP A 70 3.29 -10.62 10.33
CA TRP A 70 4.69 -10.82 10.67
C TRP A 70 5.12 -12.27 10.45
N TRP A 71 4.34 -13.24 10.94
CA TRP A 71 4.60 -14.67 10.77
C TRP A 71 4.62 -15.10 9.29
N PHE A 72 3.72 -14.51 8.50
CA PHE A 72 3.69 -14.66 7.06
C PHE A 72 4.91 -14.04 6.39
N ALA A 73 5.28 -12.83 6.78
CA ALA A 73 6.32 -12.05 6.12
C ALA A 73 7.73 -12.53 6.47
N VAL A 74 7.99 -12.97 7.71
CA VAL A 74 9.32 -13.42 8.16
C VAL A 74 9.78 -14.71 7.46
N ARG A 75 8.83 -15.52 6.96
CA ARG A 75 9.09 -16.76 6.20
C ARG A 75 9.41 -16.55 4.72
N ARG A 76 9.42 -15.31 4.24
CA ARG A 76 9.63 -14.99 2.83
C ARG A 76 10.84 -14.09 2.70
N ARG A 77 11.63 -14.30 1.66
CA ARG A 77 12.65 -13.33 1.24
C ARG A 77 11.99 -12.25 0.40
N TRP A 78 12.07 -11.02 0.88
CA TRP A 78 11.58 -9.84 0.18
C TRP A 78 12.73 -9.19 -0.59
N ASP A 79 12.41 -8.65 -1.76
CA ASP A 79 13.36 -7.80 -2.48
C ASP A 79 13.25 -6.36 -1.97
N LEU A 80 12.01 -5.91 -1.72
CA LEU A 80 11.72 -4.57 -1.21
C LEU A 80 10.58 -4.64 -0.18
N VAL A 81 10.77 -3.96 0.95
CA VAL A 81 9.71 -3.67 1.91
C VAL A 81 9.48 -2.17 1.93
N VAL A 82 8.27 -1.74 1.58
CA VAL A 82 7.80 -0.36 1.70
C VAL A 82 6.83 -0.27 2.86
N ASP A 83 7.10 0.60 3.83
CA ASP A 83 6.22 0.79 4.99
C ASP A 83 5.86 2.25 5.21
N LEU A 84 4.60 2.56 4.94
CA LEU A 84 4.02 3.89 5.09
C LEU A 84 3.44 4.16 6.47
N ARG A 85 3.38 3.16 7.36
CA ARG A 85 2.95 3.34 8.75
C ARG A 85 4.11 3.63 9.69
N GLY A 86 5.35 3.44 9.23
CA GLY A 86 6.54 3.58 10.07
C GLY A 86 6.60 2.50 11.15
N SER A 87 6.22 1.26 10.83
CA SER A 87 6.20 0.18 11.82
C SER A 87 7.58 -0.41 12.06
N ALA A 88 7.79 -0.99 13.24
CA ALA A 88 9.00 -1.74 13.54
C ALA A 88 9.14 -3.03 12.71
N MET A 89 8.07 -3.45 12.00
CA MET A 89 8.10 -4.69 11.21
C MET A 89 9.17 -4.65 10.14
N VAL A 90 9.45 -3.48 9.55
CA VAL A 90 10.50 -3.34 8.55
C VAL A 90 11.76 -4.00 9.09
N PHE A 91 12.30 -3.56 10.22
CA PHE A 91 13.59 -4.03 10.75
C PHE A 91 13.67 -5.54 11.06
N MET A 92 12.53 -6.21 11.23
CA MET A 92 12.47 -7.64 11.60
C MET A 92 12.35 -8.60 10.40
N LEU A 93 12.18 -8.08 9.18
CA LEU A 93 11.94 -8.90 7.99
C LEU A 93 13.22 -9.09 7.15
N PRO A 94 13.47 -10.30 6.59
CA PRO A 94 14.57 -10.53 5.67
C PRO A 94 14.26 -9.89 4.31
N THR A 95 14.91 -8.77 4.01
CA THR A 95 14.73 -8.02 2.76
C THR A 95 16.05 -7.45 2.24
N ARG A 96 16.15 -7.27 0.92
CA ARG A 96 17.31 -6.65 0.26
C ARG A 96 17.29 -5.12 0.36
N ALA A 97 16.11 -4.52 0.22
CA ALA A 97 15.92 -3.08 0.32
C ALA A 97 14.72 -2.72 1.21
N ARG A 98 14.74 -1.50 1.76
CA ARG A 98 13.74 -0.97 2.70
C ARG A 98 13.44 0.48 2.35
N ALA A 99 12.16 0.82 2.31
CA ALA A 99 11.70 2.20 2.16
C ALA A 99 10.65 2.50 3.23
N LEU A 100 10.94 3.45 4.13
CA LEU A 100 10.16 3.69 5.33
C LEU A 100 9.67 5.14 5.35
N MET A 101 8.37 5.34 5.58
CA MET A 101 7.86 6.66 5.93
C MET A 101 8.24 7.01 7.36
N ARG A 102 8.91 8.15 7.53
CA ARG A 102 9.17 8.71 8.86
C ARG A 102 7.86 9.27 9.44
N GLY A 103 7.51 8.82 10.65
CA GLY A 103 6.36 9.34 11.38
C GLY A 103 6.52 10.81 11.82
N GLY A 104 5.48 11.32 12.49
CA GLY A 104 5.44 12.70 13.00
C GLY A 104 4.81 13.71 12.04
N ARG A 105 4.47 14.89 12.57
CA ARG A 105 3.96 16.00 11.77
C ARG A 105 5.12 16.62 10.99
N ARG A 106 5.00 16.66 9.67
CA ARG A 106 6.03 17.19 8.77
C ARG A 106 5.41 18.30 7.92
N ALA A 107 6.14 19.38 7.71
CA ALA A 107 5.73 20.43 6.79
C ALA A 107 5.72 19.90 5.34
N GLY A 108 4.88 20.51 4.50
CA GLY A 108 4.78 20.18 3.07
C GLY A 108 3.67 19.18 2.72
N HIS A 109 3.51 18.94 1.42
CA HIS A 109 2.40 18.16 0.86
C HIS A 109 2.58 16.65 1.09
N ARG A 110 1.49 15.94 1.41
CA ARG A 110 1.56 14.50 1.70
C ARG A 110 2.11 13.67 0.54
N LEU A 111 1.76 14.03 -0.70
CA LEU A 111 2.33 13.37 -1.88
C LEU A 111 3.84 13.55 -1.99
N ALA A 112 4.39 14.72 -1.62
CA ALA A 112 5.83 14.95 -1.61
C ALA A 112 6.52 14.07 -0.55
N HIS A 113 5.89 13.87 0.61
CA HIS A 113 6.40 12.91 1.61
C HIS A 113 6.42 11.49 1.08
N LEU A 114 5.41 11.07 0.30
CA LEU A 114 5.38 9.76 -0.34
C LEU A 114 6.49 9.64 -1.39
N ALA A 115 6.66 10.63 -2.26
CA ALA A 115 7.71 10.69 -3.27
C ALA A 115 9.11 10.48 -2.67
N ALA A 116 9.37 11.16 -1.56
CA ALA A 116 10.65 11.10 -0.86
C ALA A 116 11.01 9.69 -0.33
N ILE A 117 10.02 8.81 -0.10
CA ILE A 117 10.27 7.45 0.40
C ILE A 117 11.05 6.62 -0.62
N LEU A 118 10.80 6.83 -1.91
CA LEU A 118 11.51 6.17 -3.00
C LEU A 118 12.53 7.10 -3.69
N GLY A 119 12.81 8.28 -3.11
CA GLY A 119 13.75 9.24 -3.69
C GLY A 119 13.29 9.87 -5.00
N LEU A 120 11.97 9.98 -5.22
CA LEU A 120 11.41 10.52 -6.46
C LEU A 120 11.47 12.05 -6.48
N SER A 121 11.86 12.62 -7.62
CA SER A 121 11.91 14.07 -7.85
C SER A 121 10.53 14.70 -7.98
N SER A 122 9.52 13.93 -8.37
CA SER A 122 8.13 14.37 -8.51
C SER A 122 7.17 13.37 -7.84
N PRO A 123 6.12 13.86 -7.17
CA PRO A 123 5.13 12.98 -6.55
C PRO A 123 4.36 12.20 -7.61
N PRO A 124 4.32 10.85 -7.53
CA PRO A 124 3.51 10.08 -8.45
C PRO A 124 2.02 10.33 -8.17
N LEU A 125 1.24 10.48 -9.23
CA LEU A 125 -0.20 10.70 -9.13
C LEU A 125 -0.90 9.43 -8.63
N PRO A 126 -1.93 9.56 -7.76
CA PRO A 126 -2.75 8.43 -7.35
C PRO A 126 -3.41 7.74 -8.55
N LEU A 127 -3.56 6.42 -8.44
CA LEU A 127 -4.20 5.57 -9.42
C LEU A 127 -5.42 4.89 -8.79
N ALA A 128 -6.39 4.55 -9.62
CA ALA A 128 -7.51 3.69 -9.26
C ALA A 128 -7.50 2.47 -10.18
N TRP A 129 -7.69 1.28 -9.59
CA TRP A 129 -7.86 0.04 -10.33
C TRP A 129 -9.28 -0.46 -10.09
N PHE A 130 -9.95 -0.87 -11.16
CA PHE A 130 -11.32 -1.33 -11.16
C PHE A 130 -11.50 -2.41 -12.22
N ASP A 131 -12.47 -3.30 -12.01
CA ASP A 131 -12.87 -4.32 -12.99
C ASP A 131 -14.25 -4.01 -13.58
N ALA A 132 -14.75 -4.93 -14.42
CA ALA A 132 -16.07 -4.79 -15.03
C ALA A 132 -17.22 -4.76 -14.01
N ALA A 133 -17.09 -5.46 -12.87
CA ALA A 133 -18.11 -5.46 -11.82
C ALA A 133 -18.12 -4.12 -11.06
N ASP A 134 -16.97 -3.49 -10.90
CA ASP A 134 -16.86 -2.14 -10.33
C ASP A 134 -17.49 -1.10 -11.26
N ALA A 135 -17.24 -1.20 -12.58
CA ALA A 135 -17.87 -0.34 -13.58
C ALA A 135 -19.40 -0.51 -13.60
N ALA A 136 -19.90 -1.75 -13.55
CA ALA A 136 -21.33 -2.03 -13.49
C ALA A 136 -21.99 -1.46 -12.21
N ARG A 137 -21.33 -1.58 -11.05
CA ARG A 137 -21.80 -0.97 -9.80
C ARG A 137 -21.84 0.55 -9.88
N SER A 138 -20.82 1.17 -10.49
CA SER A 138 -20.78 2.62 -10.68
C SER A 138 -21.93 3.13 -11.55
N ALA A 139 -22.33 2.38 -12.59
CA ALA A 139 -23.44 2.74 -13.47
C ALA A 139 -24.81 2.72 -12.76
N ALA A 140 -24.94 1.95 -11.68
CA ALA A 140 -26.16 1.88 -10.87
C ALA A 140 -26.25 2.99 -9.80
N ILE A 141 -25.17 3.75 -9.58
CA ILE A 141 -25.19 4.93 -8.71
C ILE A 141 -25.84 6.05 -9.53
N PRO A 142 -26.93 6.68 -9.05
CA PRO A 142 -27.51 7.84 -9.71
C PRO A 142 -26.41 8.87 -10.00
N GLY A 143 -26.43 9.45 -11.21
CA GLY A 143 -25.55 10.58 -11.56
C GLY A 143 -25.64 11.69 -10.50
N PRO A 144 -24.66 12.60 -10.45
CA PRO A 144 -24.44 13.46 -9.30
C PRO A 144 -25.73 14.12 -8.82
N PHE A 145 -25.91 14.17 -7.50
CA PHE A 145 -26.74 15.19 -6.86
C PHE A 145 -26.21 16.55 -7.32
N LEU A 146 -26.77 17.06 -8.42
CA LEU A 146 -26.71 18.47 -8.80
C LEU A 146 -27.86 19.18 -8.09
#